data_AF-A0A919DAP9-F1
#
_entry.id   AF-A0A919DAP9-F1
#
_cell.length_a   1.000
_cell.length_b   1.000
_cell.length_c   1.000
_cell.angle_alpha   90.00
_cell.angle_beta   90.00
_cell.angle_gamma   90.00
#
_symmetry.space_group_name_H-M   'P 1'
#
loop_
_entity.id
_entity.type
_entity.pdbx_description
1 polymer ?
#
loop_
_entity_poly.entity_id
_entity_poly.type
_entity_poly.pdbx_seq_one_letter_code
_entity_poly.pdbx_strand_id
1 'polypeptide(L)'
;MKRIHLVLVLALAGVLAGCASAPSGSEPPGFGSLVDADQDAGPLVGQGAHRVRFVLRDPHTGEPLPHHPYALSHGSVDLPFVAGEKDVYQGITDGRGRTAVFAFDQPPPREGFFLRPRLGEGDHGEQFRLTLPGDEPAFAQAYTLVICTDPPQRYLGYSDRDGHTAYVASAQAERVQLFLDHDPDATCTDEGENASAKHAGTPEPPPDDSGEDEGDEPADDGRG
;
A
#
# COMPACT_ATOMS: atom_id res chain seq x y z
N MET A 1 82.23 2.14 7.31
CA MET A 1 80.85 2.60 7.56
C MET A 1 80.35 3.35 6.33
N LYS A 2 79.55 2.71 5.48
CA LYS A 2 78.99 3.29 4.25
C LYS A 2 77.54 2.81 4.14
N ARG A 3 76.60 3.75 4.21
CA ARG A 3 75.15 3.53 4.07
C ARG A 3 74.83 3.35 2.58
N ILE A 4 74.23 2.23 2.23
CA ILE A 4 73.69 1.99 0.88
C ILE A 4 72.21 2.31 0.94
N HIS A 5 71.80 3.29 0.12
CA HIS A 5 70.43 3.76 0.01
C HIS A 5 69.57 2.74 -0.74
N LEU A 6 68.50 2.28 -0.08
CA LEU A 6 67.42 1.51 -0.67
C LEU A 6 66.51 2.46 -1.47
N VAL A 7 66.48 2.32 -2.80
CA VAL A 7 65.54 3.03 -3.66
C VAL A 7 64.24 2.22 -3.70
N LEU A 8 63.20 2.75 -3.07
CA LEU A 8 61.84 2.22 -3.12
C LEU A 8 61.13 2.81 -4.35
N VAL A 9 60.89 1.99 -5.37
CA VAL A 9 60.06 2.37 -6.52
C VAL A 9 58.60 2.11 -6.16
N LEU A 10 57.83 3.17 -5.88
CA LEU A 10 56.37 3.09 -5.78
C LEU A 10 55.77 3.00 -7.18
N ALA A 11 55.18 1.84 -7.50
CA ALA A 11 54.28 1.72 -8.64
C ALA A 11 52.91 2.31 -8.25
N LEU A 12 52.55 3.46 -8.83
CA LEU A 12 51.18 3.98 -8.78
C LEU A 12 50.28 3.09 -9.65
N ALA A 13 49.47 2.25 -9.02
CA ALA A 13 48.31 1.67 -9.66
C ALA A 13 47.19 2.72 -9.68
N GLY A 14 46.89 3.25 -10.87
CA GLY A 14 45.78 4.17 -11.09
C GLY A 14 44.45 3.49 -10.81
N VAL A 15 43.71 4.00 -9.83
CA VAL A 15 42.31 3.63 -9.58
C VAL A 15 41.47 4.32 -10.65
N LEU A 16 40.98 3.55 -11.63
CA LEU A 16 39.86 3.99 -12.47
C LEU A 16 38.64 4.05 -11.56
N ALA A 17 38.27 5.27 -11.15
CA ALA A 17 36.97 5.54 -10.57
C ALA A 17 35.92 5.25 -11.64
N GLY A 18 35.40 4.02 -11.65
CA GLY A 18 34.17 3.70 -12.35
C GLY A 18 33.07 4.50 -11.69
N CYS A 19 32.53 5.49 -12.38
CA CYS A 19 31.24 6.07 -12.04
C CYS A 19 30.23 4.94 -12.12
N ALA A 20 29.92 4.33 -10.98
CA ALA A 20 28.71 3.54 -10.83
C ALA A 20 27.56 4.52 -11.05
N SER A 21 26.94 4.47 -12.22
CA SER A 21 25.65 5.09 -12.43
C SER A 21 24.71 4.54 -11.36
N ALA A 22 24.35 5.38 -10.39
CA ALA A 22 23.23 5.08 -9.51
C ALA A 22 22.01 4.81 -10.42
N PRO A 23 21.24 3.74 -10.20
CA PRO A 23 20.02 3.54 -10.96
C PRO A 23 19.14 4.78 -10.78
N SER A 24 18.86 5.46 -11.90
CA SER A 24 17.87 6.54 -11.98
C SER A 24 16.60 6.11 -11.28
N GLY A 25 16.03 7.04 -10.50
CA GLY A 25 14.93 6.85 -9.58
C GLY A 25 13.97 5.72 -9.95
N SER A 26 13.98 4.67 -9.13
CA SER A 26 12.94 3.65 -9.16
C SER A 26 11.62 4.33 -8.84
N GLU A 27 10.74 4.41 -9.84
CA GLU A 27 9.33 4.69 -9.65
C GLU A 27 8.83 3.88 -8.43
N PRO A 28 8.07 4.50 -7.49
CA PRO A 28 7.64 3.79 -6.30
C PRO A 28 6.89 2.52 -6.71
N PRO A 29 7.24 1.35 -6.15
CA PRO A 29 6.63 0.11 -6.56
C PRO A 29 5.14 0.14 -6.23
N GLY A 30 4.29 -0.27 -7.18
CA GLY A 30 2.98 -0.80 -6.83
C GLY A 30 3.15 -2.05 -5.95
N PHE A 31 2.05 -2.68 -5.52
CA PHE A 31 2.13 -3.88 -4.69
C PHE A 31 2.95 -5.04 -5.29
N GLY A 32 3.16 -5.08 -6.61
CA GLY A 32 3.88 -6.16 -7.25
C GLY A 32 4.81 -5.72 -8.36
N SER A 33 5.90 -6.48 -8.53
CA SER A 33 6.76 -6.43 -9.71
C SER A 33 6.81 -7.81 -10.37
N LEU A 34 6.54 -7.87 -11.68
CA LEU A 34 6.72 -9.06 -12.48
C LEU A 34 8.21 -9.35 -12.67
N VAL A 35 8.61 -10.59 -12.45
CA VAL A 35 9.98 -11.07 -12.66
C VAL A 35 9.97 -12.34 -13.50
N ASP A 36 11.01 -12.56 -14.29
CA ASP A 36 11.10 -13.76 -15.11
C ASP A 36 11.20 -15.00 -14.21
N ALA A 37 10.50 -16.07 -14.59
CA ALA A 37 10.45 -17.29 -13.81
C ALA A 37 11.65 -18.18 -14.11
N ASP A 38 12.60 -18.28 -13.18
CA ASP A 38 13.60 -19.36 -13.20
C ASP A 38 12.92 -20.73 -13.07
N GLN A 39 13.43 -21.73 -13.79
CA GLN A 39 12.79 -23.05 -13.92
C GLN A 39 12.67 -23.86 -12.61
N ASP A 40 13.36 -23.48 -11.53
CA ASP A 40 13.41 -24.19 -10.25
C ASP A 40 12.56 -23.55 -9.12
N ALA A 41 11.75 -22.52 -9.38
CA ALA A 41 11.34 -21.60 -8.31
C ALA A 41 9.85 -21.61 -7.93
N GLY A 42 9.37 -22.65 -7.24
CA GLY A 42 8.10 -22.65 -6.50
C GLY A 42 6.97 -23.46 -7.16
N PRO A 43 5.78 -23.54 -6.52
CA PRO A 43 4.63 -24.25 -7.07
C PRO A 43 4.24 -23.70 -8.45
N LEU A 44 3.95 -24.61 -9.39
CA LEU A 44 3.49 -24.27 -10.73
C LEU A 44 1.96 -24.24 -10.77
N VAL A 45 1.39 -23.16 -11.31
CA VAL A 45 -0.04 -22.96 -11.52
C VAL A 45 -0.29 -22.78 -13.01
N GLY A 46 -1.28 -23.49 -13.55
CA GLY A 46 -1.59 -23.47 -14.97
C GLY A 46 -0.70 -24.41 -15.81
N GLN A 47 -0.74 -24.24 -17.12
CA GLN A 47 -0.01 -25.03 -18.11
C GLN A 47 0.54 -24.13 -19.22
N GLY A 48 1.58 -24.60 -19.92
CA GLY A 48 2.17 -23.89 -21.06
C GLY A 48 3.64 -23.50 -20.88
N ALA A 49 4.23 -22.99 -21.95
CA ALA A 49 5.67 -22.69 -22.03
C ALA A 49 6.04 -21.31 -21.50
N HIS A 50 5.07 -20.38 -21.43
CA HIS A 50 5.31 -19.00 -21.00
C HIS A 50 5.07 -18.89 -19.51
N ARG A 51 6.12 -18.59 -18.76
CA ARG A 51 6.09 -18.61 -17.29
C ARG A 51 6.39 -17.22 -16.74
N VAL A 52 5.53 -16.74 -15.85
CA VAL A 52 5.70 -15.49 -15.12
C VAL A 52 5.56 -15.72 -13.64
N ARG A 53 6.15 -14.84 -12.85
CA ARG A 53 6.04 -14.81 -11.40
C ARG A 53 6.13 -13.36 -10.93
N PHE A 54 5.73 -13.13 -9.70
CA PHE A 54 5.72 -11.79 -9.13
C PHE A 54 6.38 -11.78 -7.75
N VAL A 55 6.79 -10.59 -7.32
CA VAL A 55 7.20 -10.32 -5.94
C VAL A 55 6.17 -9.38 -5.35
N LEU A 56 5.49 -9.80 -4.27
CA LEU A 56 4.62 -8.93 -3.49
C LEU A 56 5.49 -8.03 -2.60
N ARG A 57 5.19 -6.75 -2.59
CA ARG A 57 5.92 -5.72 -1.85
C ARG A 57 4.96 -4.85 -1.05
N ASP A 58 5.46 -4.37 0.08
CA ASP A 58 4.85 -3.27 0.80
C ASP A 58 5.05 -1.98 -0.01
N PRO A 59 3.99 -1.23 -0.38
CA PRO A 59 4.12 -0.06 -1.24
C PRO A 59 4.74 1.16 -0.54
N HIS A 60 4.77 1.17 0.80
CA HIS A 60 5.38 2.24 1.59
C HIS A 60 6.89 2.06 1.73
N THR A 61 7.35 0.83 1.95
CA THR A 61 8.79 0.51 2.16
C THR A 61 9.48 -0.04 0.92
N GLY A 62 8.72 -0.60 -0.03
CA GLY A 62 9.24 -1.34 -1.18
C GLY A 62 9.76 -2.74 -0.87
N GLU A 63 9.77 -3.14 0.41
CA GLU A 63 10.31 -4.42 0.86
C GLU A 63 9.38 -5.59 0.43
N PRO A 64 9.93 -6.76 0.06
CA PRO A 64 9.12 -7.94 -0.20
C PRO A 64 8.32 -8.38 1.03
N LEU A 65 7.11 -8.88 0.82
CA LEU A 65 6.23 -9.42 1.86
C LEU A 65 6.28 -10.95 1.88
N PRO A 66 7.13 -11.60 2.70
CA PRO A 66 7.25 -13.06 2.76
C PRO A 66 6.07 -13.72 3.50
N HIS A 67 5.70 -14.93 3.07
CA HIS A 67 4.62 -15.73 3.68
C HIS A 67 3.29 -14.98 3.82
N HIS A 68 3.01 -14.10 2.86
CA HIS A 68 1.92 -13.15 2.93
C HIS A 68 0.80 -13.56 1.96
N PRO A 69 -0.48 -13.58 2.39
CA PRO A 69 -1.61 -13.83 1.50
C PRO A 69 -1.70 -12.78 0.39
N TYR A 70 -1.97 -13.22 -0.83
CA TYR A 70 -2.10 -12.34 -1.99
C TYR A 70 -3.28 -12.72 -2.88
N ALA A 71 -3.73 -11.72 -3.64
CA ALA A 71 -4.69 -11.85 -4.73
C ALA A 71 -4.04 -11.39 -6.03
N LEU A 72 -4.21 -12.16 -7.10
CA LEU A 72 -3.72 -11.85 -8.44
C LEU A 72 -4.90 -11.86 -9.41
N SER A 73 -5.07 -10.79 -10.16
CA SER A 73 -6.04 -10.71 -11.27
C SER A 73 -5.39 -10.04 -12.48
N HIS A 74 -6.10 -10.03 -13.61
CA HIS A 74 -5.69 -9.29 -14.79
C HIS A 74 -6.84 -8.46 -15.36
N GLY A 75 -6.55 -7.24 -15.83
CA GLY A 75 -7.59 -6.29 -16.27
C GLY A 75 -8.14 -6.53 -17.68
N SER A 76 -7.47 -7.35 -18.49
CA SER A 76 -7.81 -7.51 -19.92
C SER A 76 -7.76 -8.93 -20.47
N VAL A 77 -7.39 -9.93 -19.65
CA VAL A 77 -7.41 -11.34 -20.06
C VAL A 77 -7.87 -12.18 -18.88
N ASP A 78 -8.58 -13.26 -19.16
CA ASP A 78 -8.96 -14.22 -18.13
C ASP A 78 -7.74 -15.02 -17.66
N LEU A 79 -7.67 -15.31 -16.37
CA LEU A 79 -6.66 -16.22 -15.83
C LEU A 79 -7.15 -17.67 -15.97
N PRO A 80 -6.59 -18.50 -16.87
CA PRO A 80 -7.16 -19.81 -17.24
C PRO A 80 -7.13 -20.85 -16.11
N PHE A 81 -6.45 -20.53 -15.01
CA PHE A 81 -6.32 -21.36 -13.81
C PHE A 81 -7.22 -20.86 -12.66
N VAL A 82 -8.11 -19.91 -12.92
CA VAL A 82 -9.13 -19.43 -12.00
C VAL A 82 -10.50 -19.78 -12.58
N ALA A 83 -11.37 -20.35 -11.76
CA ALA A 83 -12.72 -20.77 -12.17
C ALA A 83 -13.84 -19.89 -11.59
N GLY A 84 -13.50 -18.93 -10.73
CA GLY A 84 -14.47 -18.10 -9.99
C GLY A 84 -14.93 -16.87 -10.78
N GLU A 85 -16.13 -16.37 -10.44
CA GLU A 85 -16.77 -15.21 -11.08
C GLU A 85 -15.90 -13.94 -11.08
N LYS A 86 -15.05 -13.78 -10.06
CA LYS A 86 -14.17 -12.61 -9.91
C LYS A 86 -12.85 -12.69 -10.69
N ASP A 87 -12.53 -13.84 -11.29
CA ASP A 87 -11.24 -14.09 -11.98
C ASP A 87 -10.01 -13.67 -11.16
N VAL A 88 -10.05 -13.95 -9.84
CA VAL A 88 -8.96 -13.67 -8.90
C VAL A 88 -8.32 -14.98 -8.42
N TYR A 89 -7.04 -15.16 -8.70
CA TYR A 89 -6.23 -16.19 -8.06
C TYR A 89 -5.85 -15.75 -6.65
N GLN A 90 -5.95 -16.65 -5.68
CA GLN A 90 -5.57 -16.39 -4.30
C GLN A 90 -4.44 -17.34 -3.87
N GLY A 91 -3.42 -16.82 -3.21
CA GLY A 91 -2.24 -17.59 -2.81
C GLY A 91 -1.49 -16.99 -1.63
N ILE A 92 -0.33 -17.57 -1.32
CA ILE A 92 0.58 -17.11 -0.26
C ILE A 92 1.99 -17.02 -0.85
N THR A 93 2.69 -15.92 -0.60
CA THR A 93 4.07 -15.76 -1.08
C THR A 93 5.05 -16.67 -0.35
N ASP A 94 6.18 -16.98 -0.98
CA ASP A 94 7.27 -17.71 -0.34
C ASP A 94 8.07 -16.83 0.64
N GLY A 95 9.11 -17.40 1.27
CA GLY A 95 9.98 -16.68 2.21
C GLY A 95 10.79 -15.52 1.61
N ARG A 96 10.69 -15.26 0.31
CA ARG A 96 11.27 -14.09 -0.38
C ARG A 96 10.21 -13.15 -0.94
N GLY A 97 8.94 -13.31 -0.54
CA GLY A 97 7.82 -12.53 -1.02
C GLY A 97 7.40 -12.85 -2.46
N ARG A 98 7.78 -14.01 -3.00
CA ARG A 98 7.51 -14.37 -4.39
C ARG A 98 6.25 -15.22 -4.49
N THR A 99 5.46 -15.00 -5.53
CA THR A 99 4.28 -15.83 -5.83
C THR A 99 4.67 -17.21 -6.33
N ALA A 100 3.67 -18.08 -6.52
CA ALA A 100 3.75 -19.23 -7.42
C ALA A 100 4.20 -18.80 -8.84
N VAL A 101 4.65 -19.77 -9.62
CA VAL A 101 4.93 -19.57 -11.05
C VAL A 101 3.64 -19.84 -11.83
N PHE A 102 3.22 -18.87 -12.63
CA PHE A 102 2.03 -18.96 -13.46
C PHE A 102 2.45 -19.28 -14.90
N ALA A 103 1.93 -20.39 -15.43
CA ALA A 103 2.18 -20.85 -16.78
C ALA A 103 0.99 -20.58 -17.69
N PHE A 104 1.30 -20.12 -18.91
CA PHE A 104 0.37 -19.78 -19.96
C PHE A 104 0.79 -20.44 -21.28
N ASP A 105 -0.21 -20.86 -22.08
CA ASP A 105 0.01 -21.43 -23.41
C ASP A 105 0.52 -20.39 -24.42
N GLN A 106 0.14 -19.13 -24.25
CA GLN A 106 0.62 -17.97 -25.02
C GLN A 106 1.30 -16.97 -24.07
N PRO A 107 2.22 -16.12 -24.57
CA PRO A 107 2.79 -15.07 -23.73
C PRO A 107 1.68 -14.15 -23.20
N PRO A 108 1.51 -14.01 -21.87
CA PRO A 108 0.53 -13.07 -21.33
C PRO A 108 1.00 -11.63 -21.55
N PRO A 109 0.08 -10.65 -21.68
CA PRO A 109 0.44 -9.23 -21.60
C PRO A 109 1.19 -8.97 -20.30
N ARG A 110 2.33 -8.26 -20.35
CA ARG A 110 3.10 -7.96 -19.13
C ARG A 110 2.44 -6.86 -18.28
N GLU A 111 1.60 -6.05 -18.91
CA GLU A 111 0.80 -4.99 -18.29
C GLU A 111 -0.62 -5.50 -18.01
N GLY A 112 -1.25 -4.98 -16.94
CA GLY A 112 -2.62 -5.32 -16.59
C GLY A 112 -2.73 -6.37 -15.48
N PHE A 113 -1.63 -6.96 -15.03
CA PHE A 113 -1.61 -7.74 -13.80
C PHE A 113 -1.76 -6.85 -12.57
N PHE A 114 -2.67 -7.24 -11.68
CA PHE A 114 -2.83 -6.61 -10.38
C PHE A 114 -2.52 -7.64 -9.30
N LEU A 115 -1.34 -7.53 -8.70
CA LEU A 115 -0.97 -8.27 -7.49
C LEU A 115 -1.27 -7.40 -6.29
N ARG A 116 -2.00 -7.90 -5.29
CA ARG A 116 -2.29 -7.18 -4.04
C ARG A 116 -2.11 -8.10 -2.84
N PRO A 117 -1.81 -7.58 -1.66
CA PRO A 117 -2.07 -8.29 -0.41
C PRO A 117 -3.54 -8.67 -0.32
N ARG A 118 -3.86 -9.72 0.45
CA ARG A 118 -5.24 -10.20 0.61
C ARG A 118 -5.61 -10.29 2.10
N LEU A 119 -6.79 -9.78 2.44
CA LEU A 119 -7.47 -10.03 3.71
C LEU A 119 -8.58 -11.07 3.49
N GLY A 120 -8.58 -12.14 4.29
CA GLY A 120 -9.58 -13.20 4.22
C GLY A 120 -9.42 -14.14 3.01
N GLU A 121 -10.37 -15.05 2.83
CA GLU A 121 -10.40 -16.04 1.76
C GLU A 121 -11.85 -16.33 1.33
N GLY A 122 -12.06 -16.62 0.04
CA GLY A 122 -13.35 -17.05 -0.50
C GLY A 122 -13.68 -16.40 -1.85
N ASP A 123 -14.83 -16.75 -2.42
CA ASP A 123 -15.20 -16.39 -3.79
C ASP A 123 -15.83 -14.99 -3.90
N HIS A 124 -16.27 -14.42 -2.77
CA HIS A 124 -16.74 -13.05 -2.71
C HIS A 124 -15.58 -12.14 -2.39
N GLY A 125 -15.38 -11.08 -3.17
CA GLY A 125 -14.33 -10.13 -2.86
C GLY A 125 -14.37 -8.86 -3.67
N GLU A 126 -13.81 -7.82 -3.08
CA GLU A 126 -13.75 -6.46 -3.61
C GLU A 126 -12.49 -5.74 -3.11
N GLN A 127 -12.24 -4.55 -3.66
CA GLN A 127 -11.17 -3.66 -3.24
C GLN A 127 -11.67 -2.22 -3.16
N PHE A 128 -11.03 -1.42 -2.31
CA PHE A 128 -11.20 0.04 -2.34
C PHE A 128 -10.10 0.68 -3.19
N ARG A 129 -10.43 1.82 -3.79
CA ARG A 129 -9.46 2.76 -4.37
C ARG A 129 -9.60 4.09 -3.65
N LEU A 130 -8.51 4.55 -3.07
CA LEU A 130 -8.42 5.80 -2.33
C LEU A 130 -8.00 6.91 -3.28
N THR A 131 -8.75 8.00 -3.28
CA THR A 131 -8.46 9.19 -4.08
C THR A 131 -8.48 10.45 -3.21
N LEU A 132 -7.65 11.40 -3.59
CA LEU A 132 -7.71 12.78 -3.13
C LEU A 132 -8.77 13.55 -3.93
N PRO A 133 -9.16 14.77 -3.51
CA PRO A 133 -10.03 15.62 -4.31
C PRO A 133 -9.50 15.80 -5.74
N GLY A 134 -10.35 15.60 -6.74
CA GLY A 134 -9.94 15.64 -8.15
C GLY A 134 -9.49 14.30 -8.73
N ASP A 135 -9.82 13.17 -8.08
CA ASP A 135 -9.56 11.80 -8.53
C ASP A 135 -8.08 11.39 -8.59
N GLU A 136 -7.19 12.20 -8.01
CA GLU A 136 -5.78 11.86 -7.85
C GLU A 136 -5.62 10.66 -6.91
N PRO A 137 -4.80 9.65 -7.23
CA PRO A 137 -4.55 8.53 -6.32
C PRO A 137 -3.98 8.98 -4.97
N ALA A 138 -4.56 8.51 -3.87
CA ALA A 138 -3.95 8.66 -2.56
C ALA A 138 -2.88 7.59 -2.38
N PHE A 139 -1.62 7.89 -2.75
CA PHE A 139 -0.48 6.97 -2.64
C PHE A 139 0.04 6.88 -1.19
N ALA A 140 0.39 5.67 -0.75
CA ALA A 140 0.98 5.39 0.56
C ALA A 140 0.14 5.92 1.73
N GLN A 141 -1.19 5.99 1.55
CA GLN A 141 -2.13 6.31 2.60
C GLN A 141 -2.29 5.09 3.51
N ALA A 142 -1.99 5.27 4.80
CA ALA A 142 -2.24 4.25 5.81
C ALA A 142 -3.75 3.98 5.91
N TYR A 143 -4.12 2.71 6.01
CA TYR A 143 -5.50 2.29 6.18
C TYR A 143 -5.62 1.00 6.99
N THR A 144 -6.83 0.77 7.52
CA THR A 144 -7.24 -0.52 8.11
C THR A 144 -8.51 -1.01 7.43
N LEU A 145 -8.48 -2.25 6.92
CA LEU A 145 -9.66 -2.95 6.43
C LEU A 145 -10.16 -3.91 7.50
N VAL A 146 -11.48 -3.98 7.66
CA VAL A 146 -12.15 -4.93 8.56
C VAL A 146 -13.23 -5.68 7.80
N ILE A 147 -13.17 -7.02 7.78
CA ILE A 147 -14.29 -7.87 7.38
C ILE A 147 -15.14 -8.13 8.63
N CYS A 148 -16.44 -7.82 8.55
CA CYS A 148 -17.39 -7.91 9.66
C CYS A 148 -17.89 -9.33 9.96
N THR A 149 -16.97 -10.28 10.00
CA THR A 149 -17.20 -11.63 10.50
C THR A 149 -17.16 -11.66 12.04
N ASP A 150 -17.52 -12.79 12.63
CA ASP A 150 -17.38 -13.04 14.07
C ASP A 150 -16.43 -14.24 14.31
N PRO A 151 -15.19 -14.01 14.79
CA PRO A 151 -14.58 -12.71 15.12
C PRO A 151 -14.19 -11.90 13.86
N PRO A 152 -14.11 -10.57 13.95
CA PRO A 152 -13.75 -9.73 12.82
C PRO A 152 -12.31 -9.96 12.38
N GLN A 153 -12.10 -9.95 11.07
CA GLN A 153 -10.77 -10.05 10.47
C GLN A 153 -10.29 -8.67 10.05
N ARG A 154 -8.98 -8.40 10.22
CA ARG A 154 -8.40 -7.07 10.00
C ARG A 154 -7.12 -7.13 9.19
N TYR A 155 -6.86 -6.06 8.44
CA TYR A 155 -5.64 -5.85 7.69
C TYR A 155 -5.21 -4.39 7.77
N LEU A 156 -3.98 -4.16 8.23
CA LEU A 156 -3.35 -2.84 8.24
C LEU A 156 -2.43 -2.75 7.03
N GLY A 157 -2.52 -1.67 6.27
CA GLY A 157 -1.69 -1.51 5.07
C GLY A 157 -1.54 -0.08 4.61
N TYR A 158 -0.91 0.05 3.46
CA TYR A 158 -0.74 1.31 2.75
C TYR A 158 -1.29 1.14 1.34
N SER A 159 -1.97 2.15 0.82
CA SER A 159 -2.43 2.14 -0.57
C SER A 159 -1.25 2.18 -1.53
N ASP A 160 -1.40 1.53 -2.69
CA ASP A 160 -0.40 1.61 -3.75
C ASP A 160 -0.44 2.94 -4.51
N ARG A 161 0.42 3.07 -5.52
CA ARG A 161 0.56 4.29 -6.33
C ARG A 161 -0.72 4.70 -7.07
N ASP A 162 -1.60 3.74 -7.33
CA ASP A 162 -2.86 3.93 -8.04
C ASP A 162 -4.04 4.08 -7.05
N GLY A 163 -3.73 4.12 -5.74
CA GLY A 163 -4.66 4.30 -4.64
C GLY A 163 -5.32 2.99 -4.19
N HIS A 164 -4.91 1.84 -4.72
CA HIS A 164 -5.55 0.58 -4.40
C HIS A 164 -5.18 0.07 -3.01
N THR A 165 -6.14 -0.57 -2.37
CA THR A 165 -5.98 -1.27 -1.10
C THR A 165 -5.76 -2.78 -1.34
N ALA A 166 -5.50 -3.52 -0.27
CA ALA A 166 -5.52 -4.97 -0.26
C ALA A 166 -6.88 -5.50 -0.74
N TYR A 167 -6.85 -6.64 -1.44
CA TYR A 167 -8.06 -7.32 -1.86
C TYR A 167 -8.73 -7.98 -0.65
N VAL A 168 -10.03 -7.76 -0.49
CA VAL A 168 -10.82 -8.42 0.55
C VAL A 168 -11.51 -9.62 -0.06
N ALA A 169 -11.41 -10.78 0.59
CA ALA A 169 -12.06 -12.01 0.18
C ALA A 169 -12.81 -12.65 1.36
N SER A 170 -14.00 -13.18 1.11
CA SER A 170 -14.85 -13.83 2.10
C SER A 170 -15.64 -14.99 1.50
N ALA A 171 -16.00 -15.96 2.34
CA ALA A 171 -16.74 -17.16 1.92
C ALA A 171 -18.19 -16.85 1.46
N GLN A 172 -18.76 -15.76 1.95
CA GLN A 172 -20.07 -15.22 1.57
C GLN A 172 -19.96 -13.71 1.43
N ALA A 173 -21.01 -13.04 0.95
CA ALA A 173 -21.05 -11.58 0.95
C ALA A 173 -21.01 -11.06 2.40
N GLU A 174 -19.94 -10.34 2.75
CA GLU A 174 -19.73 -9.77 4.07
C GLU A 174 -19.65 -8.24 4.00
N ARG A 175 -20.02 -7.57 5.09
CA ARG A 175 -19.79 -6.14 5.23
C ARG A 175 -18.29 -5.90 5.45
N VAL A 176 -17.76 -4.89 4.75
CA VAL A 176 -16.35 -4.49 4.86
C VAL A 176 -16.29 -3.01 5.22
N GLN A 177 -15.48 -2.66 6.22
CA GLN A 177 -15.23 -1.29 6.63
C GLN A 177 -13.77 -0.90 6.37
N LEU A 178 -13.56 0.37 6.05
CA LEU A 178 -12.26 0.98 5.79
C LEU A 178 -12.08 2.17 6.74
N PHE A 179 -10.95 2.21 7.42
CA PHE A 179 -10.49 3.31 8.26
C PHE A 179 -9.22 3.91 7.63
N LEU A 180 -9.07 5.24 7.67
CA LEU A 180 -7.97 5.97 7.01
C LEU A 180 -6.75 6.18 7.94
N ASP A 181 -6.43 5.16 8.72
CA ASP A 181 -5.31 5.07 9.65
C ASP A 181 -4.98 3.60 9.97
N HIS A 182 -3.89 3.39 10.70
CA HIS A 182 -3.53 2.10 11.27
C HIS A 182 -4.15 1.98 12.66
N ASP A 183 -5.39 1.54 12.72
CA ASP A 183 -6.08 1.21 13.96
C ASP A 183 -6.09 -0.31 14.15
N PRO A 184 -5.18 -0.88 14.97
CA PRO A 184 -5.13 -2.32 15.22
C PRO A 184 -6.35 -2.84 15.97
N ASP A 185 -7.11 -1.95 16.62
CA ASP A 185 -8.29 -2.27 17.42
C ASP A 185 -9.59 -2.06 16.64
N ALA A 186 -9.52 -1.54 15.40
CA ALA A 186 -10.65 -1.30 14.52
C ALA A 186 -11.54 -2.54 14.42
N THR A 187 -12.80 -2.37 14.79
CA THR A 187 -13.84 -3.40 14.74
C THR A 187 -15.01 -2.88 13.93
N CYS A 188 -15.87 -3.79 13.48
CA CYS A 188 -17.06 -3.36 12.78
C CYS A 188 -18.01 -2.63 13.72
N THR A 189 -18.34 -1.40 13.35
CA THR A 189 -19.38 -0.61 14.00
C THR A 189 -20.71 -0.85 13.30
N ASP A 190 -21.83 -0.83 14.02
CA ASP A 190 -23.14 -0.72 13.37
C ASP A 190 -23.21 0.63 12.65
N GLU A 191 -23.71 0.64 11.41
CA GLU A 191 -23.65 1.81 10.52
C GLU A 191 -24.17 3.08 11.24
N GLY A 192 -23.31 4.07 11.47
CA GLY A 192 -23.72 5.37 12.03
C GLY A 192 -22.72 6.05 12.98
N GLU A 193 -21.83 5.31 13.64
CA GLU A 193 -20.67 5.94 14.27
C GLU A 193 -19.55 6.01 13.25
N ASN A 194 -19.55 7.09 12.46
CA ASN A 194 -18.27 7.64 12.02
C ASN A 194 -17.46 7.80 13.30
N ALA A 195 -16.47 6.93 13.52
CA ALA A 195 -15.46 7.18 14.53
C ALA A 195 -14.94 8.58 14.18
N SER A 196 -15.36 9.57 14.96
CA SER A 196 -14.83 10.91 14.83
C SER A 196 -13.36 10.71 15.10
N ALA A 197 -12.55 10.75 14.04
CA ALA A 197 -11.14 11.02 14.16
C ALA A 197 -11.08 12.19 15.14
N LYS A 198 -10.55 11.94 16.35
CA LYS A 198 -10.31 13.01 17.31
C LYS A 198 -9.31 13.92 16.62
N HIS A 199 -9.83 14.91 15.88
CA HIS A 199 -9.06 16.05 15.44
C HIS A 199 -8.42 16.58 16.71
N ALA A 200 -7.09 16.48 16.79
CA ALA A 200 -6.34 17.21 17.78
C ALA A 200 -6.84 18.66 17.73
N GLY A 201 -7.30 19.14 18.88
CA GLY A 201 -8.26 20.22 19.04
C GLY A 201 -8.15 21.35 18.03
N THR A 202 -9.28 21.66 17.39
CA THR A 202 -9.53 23.00 16.88
C THR A 202 -9.41 23.96 18.08
N PRO A 203 -8.55 24.99 18.04
CA PRO A 203 -8.56 26.03 19.05
C PRO A 203 -9.93 26.70 19.06
N GLU A 204 -10.59 26.67 20.20
CA GLU A 204 -11.84 27.41 20.41
C GLU A 204 -11.55 28.89 20.12
N PRO A 205 -12.29 29.55 19.22
CA PRO A 205 -12.16 30.99 19.04
C PRO A 205 -12.53 31.68 20.36
N PRO A 206 -11.79 32.71 20.78
CA PRO A 206 -12.10 33.42 22.02
C PRO A 206 -13.52 33.99 21.97
N PRO A 207 -14.23 34.03 23.11
CA PRO A 207 -15.57 34.59 23.16
C PRO A 207 -15.55 36.07 22.76
N ASP A 208 -16.45 36.44 21.85
CA ASP A 208 -16.74 37.83 21.50
C ASP A 208 -17.29 38.53 22.74
N ASP A 209 -16.47 39.38 23.34
CA ASP A 209 -16.83 40.32 24.40
C ASP A 209 -17.68 41.44 23.79
N SER A 210 -18.98 41.18 23.60
CA SER A 210 -19.96 42.22 23.38
C SER A 210 -20.25 42.92 24.71
N GLY A 211 -19.34 43.81 25.10
CA GLY A 211 -19.58 44.79 26.15
C GLY A 211 -20.58 45.83 25.66
N GLU A 212 -21.84 45.63 26.03
CA GLU A 212 -22.88 46.65 26.05
C GLU A 212 -22.47 47.72 27.07
N ASP A 213 -21.90 48.83 26.60
CA ASP A 213 -21.71 50.03 27.42
C ASP A 213 -23.04 50.79 27.42
N GLU A 214 -23.88 50.48 28.42
CA GLU A 214 -25.05 51.25 28.77
C GLU A 214 -24.60 52.68 29.13
N GLY A 215 -24.79 53.62 28.20
CA GLY A 215 -24.58 55.03 28.45
C GLY A 215 -25.60 55.55 29.46
N ASP A 216 -25.19 55.60 30.73
CA ASP A 216 -25.89 56.29 31.81
C ASP A 216 -25.81 57.81 31.60
N GLU A 217 -26.97 58.41 31.41
CA GLU A 217 -27.26 59.83 31.30
C GLU A 217 -27.26 60.49 32.69
N PRO A 218 -26.49 61.57 32.95
CA PRO A 218 -26.74 62.41 34.12
C PRO A 218 -27.51 63.69 33.72
N ALA A 219 -28.51 63.97 34.55
CA ALA A 219 -29.44 65.08 34.47
C ALA A 219 -28.76 66.47 34.38
N ASP A 220 -29.34 67.34 33.54
CA ASP A 220 -29.16 68.79 33.54
C ASP A 220 -30.30 69.44 34.33
N ASP A 221 -30.03 69.71 35.60
CA ASP A 221 -30.82 70.54 36.50
C ASP A 221 -30.34 72.00 36.43
N GLY A 222 -31.03 72.79 35.60
CA GLY A 222 -30.71 74.19 35.40
C GLY A 222 -30.99 75.12 36.59
N ARG A 223 -30.12 76.14 36.76
CA ARG A 223 -30.46 77.57 36.99
C ARG A 223 -29.22 78.40 37.32
N GLY A 224 -29.06 79.51 36.60
CA GLY A 224 -28.13 80.61 36.86
C GLY A 224 -28.25 81.66 35.78
#